data_AF-A0A9D1TLZ5-F1
#
_entry.id   AF-A0A9D1TLZ5-F1
#
_cell.length_a   1.000
_cell.length_b   1.000
_cell.length_c   1.000
_cell.angle_alpha   90.00
_cell.angle_beta   90.00
_cell.angle_gamma   90.00
#
_symmetry.space_group_name_H-M   'P 1'
#
loop_
_entity.id
_entity.type
_entity.pdbx_description
1 polymer ?
#
loop_
_entity_poly.entity_id
_entity_poly.type
_entity_poly.pdbx_seq_one_letter_code
_entity_poly.pdbx_strand_id
1 'polypeptide(L)'
;MKSNSSGFAMTNPVIGKMVKKTSEMEPDKSLGTASYSGIANKTLFFMATTVIGVVLYFILHQYLLSVSPADMIVDFVDENEIFAIHMSLYEVGVLILAGVLALIMPLAAWLLRSTIPVTGVLFTVSQGYFIGCISEFLVPEYKWIGILALVLTIAIVGVMLFLYAKRIVRVTKRFRTVMMVLFPSIIIGGFALFILGLIPGVRNAVEGLNSIMQNPVVSIISSIVFIIIAALFLLADFNAIEECVENGMPKKLEWMAAFGLAYTIIYIYFKILNLLLQLVNKSDK
;
A
#
# COMPACT_ATOMS: atom_id res chain seq x y z
N MET A 1 -14.75 -18.76 -37.32
CA MET A 1 -16.23 -18.79 -37.47
C MET A 1 -16.75 -17.35 -37.42
N LYS A 2 -17.13 -16.77 -38.56
CA LYS A 2 -17.74 -15.43 -38.63
C LYS A 2 -19.22 -15.56 -38.23
N SER A 3 -19.57 -15.09 -37.03
CA SER A 3 -20.97 -14.99 -36.59
C SER A 3 -21.64 -13.83 -37.33
N ASN A 4 -22.73 -14.15 -38.01
CA ASN A 4 -23.51 -13.28 -38.87
C ASN A 4 -24.45 -12.41 -38.01
N SER A 5 -23.94 -11.33 -37.41
CA SER A 5 -24.73 -10.42 -36.56
C SER A 5 -25.27 -9.18 -37.29
N SER A 6 -25.10 -9.10 -38.61
CA SER A 6 -25.45 -7.94 -39.44
C SER A 6 -26.95 -7.63 -39.55
N GLY A 7 -27.83 -8.56 -39.15
CA GLY A 7 -29.28 -8.38 -39.24
C GLY A 7 -29.95 -7.67 -38.05
N PHE A 8 -29.40 -7.78 -36.84
CA PHE A 8 -30.08 -7.30 -35.62
C PHE A 8 -29.77 -5.84 -35.26
N ALA A 9 -28.61 -5.33 -35.69
CA ALA A 9 -28.18 -3.97 -35.36
C ALA A 9 -28.82 -2.88 -36.25
N MET A 10 -29.40 -3.23 -37.41
CA MET A 10 -29.96 -2.25 -38.37
C MET A 10 -31.40 -1.83 -38.08
N THR A 11 -32.17 -2.58 -37.30
CA THR A 11 -33.61 -2.27 -37.05
C THR A 11 -33.82 -1.26 -35.92
N ASN A 12 -32.81 -1.02 -35.08
CA ASN A 12 -32.91 -0.06 -33.99
C ASN A 12 -31.87 1.07 -34.17
N PRO A 13 -32.30 2.29 -34.51
CA PRO A 13 -31.39 3.43 -34.72
C PRO A 13 -30.62 3.83 -33.47
N VAL A 14 -31.09 3.47 -32.27
CA VAL A 14 -30.38 3.69 -31.00
C VAL A 14 -29.26 2.66 -30.81
N ILE A 15 -29.52 1.39 -31.10
CA ILE A 15 -28.47 0.33 -31.03
C ILE A 15 -27.42 0.57 -32.12
N GLY A 16 -27.82 0.96 -33.33
CA GLY A 16 -26.89 1.34 -34.39
C GLY A 16 -25.97 2.51 -33.98
N LYS A 17 -26.52 3.54 -33.31
CA LYS A 17 -25.72 4.65 -32.76
C LYS A 17 -24.79 4.20 -31.64
N MET A 18 -25.20 3.28 -30.78
CA MET A 18 -24.36 2.72 -29.73
C MET A 18 -23.24 1.84 -30.28
N VAL A 19 -23.53 0.96 -31.24
CA VAL A 19 -22.52 0.13 -31.91
C VAL A 19 -21.52 1.02 -32.65
N LYS A 20 -22.00 2.05 -33.36
CA LYS A 20 -21.15 3.05 -34.02
C LYS A 20 -20.29 3.82 -33.02
N LYS A 21 -20.85 4.30 -31.91
CA LYS A 21 -20.12 5.00 -30.84
C LYS A 21 -19.11 4.11 -30.11
N THR A 22 -19.40 2.82 -29.96
CA THR A 22 -18.48 1.82 -29.38
C THR A 22 -17.38 1.43 -30.37
N SER A 23 -17.67 1.39 -31.67
CA SER A 23 -16.65 1.18 -32.72
C SER A 23 -15.78 2.42 -32.98
N GLU A 24 -16.32 3.62 -32.70
CA GLU A 24 -15.63 4.91 -32.79
C GLU A 24 -14.89 5.28 -31.49
N MET A 25 -15.05 4.50 -30.41
CA MET A 25 -14.10 4.51 -29.29
C MET A 25 -12.79 3.84 -29.73
N GLU A 26 -12.10 4.44 -30.70
CA GLU A 26 -10.66 4.25 -30.78
C GLU A 26 -10.07 4.67 -29.43
N PRO A 27 -9.07 3.95 -28.89
CA PRO A 27 -8.33 4.43 -27.73
C PRO A 27 -7.80 5.82 -28.08
N ASP A 28 -8.19 6.82 -27.29
CA ASP A 28 -7.85 8.23 -27.49
C ASP A 28 -6.34 8.39 -27.73
N LYS A 29 -5.94 8.48 -29.01
CA LYS A 29 -4.53 8.58 -29.45
C LYS A 29 -3.87 9.89 -29.01
N SER A 30 -4.64 10.85 -28.47
CA SER A 30 -4.09 12.13 -27.97
C SER A 30 -3.33 11.99 -26.64
N LEU A 31 -3.59 10.92 -25.88
CA LEU A 31 -2.97 10.71 -24.56
C LEU A 31 -1.61 10.01 -24.60
N GLY A 32 -1.13 9.55 -25.74
CA GLY A 32 0.13 8.79 -25.84
C GLY A 32 0.03 7.37 -25.26
N THR A 33 1.07 6.57 -25.51
CA THR A 33 1.20 5.20 -25.01
C THR A 33 1.95 5.17 -23.67
N ALA A 34 1.69 4.13 -22.87
CA ALA A 34 2.40 3.90 -21.62
C ALA A 34 3.90 3.66 -21.87
N SER A 35 4.74 4.19 -20.98
CA SER A 35 6.20 4.12 -21.04
C SER A 35 6.81 3.79 -19.68
N TYR A 36 7.93 3.06 -19.68
CA TYR A 36 8.69 2.74 -18.47
C TYR A 36 9.09 4.00 -17.69
N SER A 37 9.57 5.04 -18.38
CA SER A 37 9.96 6.30 -17.73
C SER A 37 8.74 7.03 -17.15
N GLY A 38 7.60 6.96 -17.83
CA GLY A 38 6.34 7.56 -17.37
C GLY A 38 5.82 6.92 -16.07
N ILE A 39 5.97 5.60 -15.95
CA ILE A 39 5.61 4.83 -14.75
C ILE A 39 6.60 5.11 -13.62
N ALA A 40 7.91 5.02 -13.89
CA ALA A 40 8.94 5.27 -12.89
C ALA A 40 8.83 6.68 -12.27
N ASN A 41 8.62 7.71 -13.08
CA ASN A 41 8.44 9.08 -12.59
C ASN A 41 7.18 9.23 -11.73
N LYS A 42 6.08 8.53 -12.06
CA LYS A 42 4.85 8.55 -11.26
C LYS A 42 5.01 7.78 -9.95
N THR A 43 5.76 6.68 -9.95
CA THR A 43 6.09 5.95 -8.72
C THR A 43 6.95 6.83 -7.82
N LEU A 44 7.97 7.49 -8.36
CA LEU A 44 8.78 8.46 -7.61
C LEU A 44 7.94 9.62 -7.07
N PHE A 45 6.99 10.13 -7.85
CA PHE A 45 6.04 11.13 -7.40
C PHE A 45 5.23 10.64 -6.19
N PHE A 46 4.69 9.41 -6.22
CA PHE A 46 3.99 8.81 -5.09
C PHE A 46 4.89 8.62 -3.85
N MET A 47 6.16 8.25 -4.05
CA MET A 47 7.11 8.16 -2.95
C MET A 47 7.42 9.54 -2.35
N ALA A 48 7.55 10.57 -3.19
CA ALA A 48 7.74 11.94 -2.73
C ALA A 48 6.52 12.45 -1.95
N THR A 49 5.29 12.13 -2.37
CA THR A 49 4.09 12.50 -1.62
C THR A 49 3.98 11.77 -0.28
N THR A 50 4.49 10.54 -0.16
CA THR A 50 4.66 9.88 1.14
C THR A 50 5.63 10.64 2.04
N VAL A 51 6.78 11.09 1.53
CA VAL A 51 7.71 11.92 2.32
C VAL A 51 7.06 13.23 2.75
N ILE A 52 6.28 13.87 1.87
CA ILE A 52 5.48 15.06 2.24
C ILE A 52 4.50 14.74 3.37
N GLY A 53 3.86 13.57 3.35
CA GLY A 53 3.00 13.11 4.45
C GLY A 53 3.73 12.95 5.78
N VAL A 54 4.97 12.45 5.76
CA VAL A 54 5.83 12.36 6.96
C VAL A 54 6.17 13.75 7.51
N VAL A 55 6.59 14.67 6.63
CA VAL A 55 6.92 16.04 7.03
C VAL A 55 5.68 16.78 7.56
N LEU A 56 4.54 16.60 6.90
CA LEU A 56 3.26 17.14 7.34
C LEU A 56 2.90 16.65 8.74
N TYR A 57 3.13 15.36 9.05
CA TYR A 57 2.94 14.84 10.40
C TYR A 57 3.78 15.60 11.42
N PHE A 58 5.09 15.74 11.22
CA PHE A 58 5.95 16.41 12.19
C PHE A 58 5.58 17.88 12.41
N ILE A 59 5.25 18.60 11.33
CA ILE A 59 4.79 19.99 11.43
C ILE A 59 3.49 20.07 12.21
N LEU A 60 2.52 19.20 11.89
CA LEU A 60 1.22 19.21 12.54
C LEU A 60 1.32 18.78 14.00
N HIS A 61 2.12 17.76 14.30
CA HIS A 61 2.37 17.29 15.66
C HIS A 61 2.98 18.39 16.53
N GLN A 62 4.04 19.07 16.05
CA GLN A 62 4.63 20.20 16.78
C GLN A 62 3.64 21.36 16.96
N TYR A 63 2.85 21.66 15.93
CA TYR A 63 1.84 22.71 16.00
C TYR A 63 0.71 22.37 16.99
N LEU A 64 0.19 21.15 16.95
CA LEU A 64 -0.90 20.71 17.81
C LEU A 64 -0.46 20.64 19.28
N LEU A 65 0.75 20.19 19.57
CA LEU A 65 1.31 20.28 20.92
C LEU A 65 1.45 21.72 21.42
N SER A 66 1.78 22.67 20.54
CA SER A 66 1.92 24.09 20.92
C SER A 66 0.60 24.80 21.23
N VAL A 67 -0.51 24.33 20.64
CA VAL A 67 -1.85 24.93 20.79
C VAL A 67 -2.69 24.20 21.85
N SER A 68 -2.35 22.95 22.15
CA SER A 68 -3.11 22.12 23.07
C SER A 68 -2.91 22.54 24.53
N PRO A 69 -4.00 22.61 25.34
CA PRO A 69 -3.87 22.73 26.79
C PRO A 69 -3.08 21.56 27.36
N ALA A 70 -2.26 21.80 28.40
CA ALA A 70 -1.43 20.76 29.03
C ALA A 70 -2.27 19.55 29.50
N ASP A 71 -3.50 19.78 29.93
CA ASP A 71 -4.43 18.76 30.41
C ASP A 71 -4.92 17.78 29.31
N MET A 72 -4.71 18.13 28.04
CA MET A 72 -5.08 17.32 26.86
C MET A 72 -3.89 16.63 26.19
N ILE A 73 -2.69 16.74 26.79
CA ILE A 73 -1.49 16.01 26.36
C ILE A 73 -1.45 14.69 27.11
N VAL A 74 -1.27 13.62 26.34
CA VAL A 74 -1.20 12.26 26.83
C VAL A 74 0.24 11.80 26.71
N ASP A 75 0.87 11.62 27.88
CA ASP A 75 2.24 11.12 28.01
C ASP A 75 2.20 9.70 28.59
N PHE A 76 2.60 8.71 27.79
CA PHE A 76 2.76 7.33 28.22
C PHE A 76 4.10 6.79 27.74
N VAL A 77 4.88 6.19 28.62
CA VAL A 77 6.11 5.47 28.26
C VAL A 77 5.88 4.00 28.52
N ASP A 78 6.16 3.15 27.53
CA ASP A 78 6.02 1.70 27.63
C ASP A 78 7.04 1.13 28.65
N GLU A 79 6.68 0.03 29.31
CA GLU A 79 7.53 -0.64 30.31
C GLU A 79 8.88 -1.12 29.73
N ASN A 80 8.94 -1.36 28.42
CA ASN A 80 10.17 -1.78 27.73
C ASN A 80 11.02 -0.60 27.22
N GLU A 81 10.64 0.66 27.50
CA GLU A 81 11.34 1.89 27.05
C GLU A 81 11.59 1.99 25.52
N ILE A 82 10.87 1.21 24.71
CA ILE A 82 10.97 1.27 23.24
C ILE A 82 10.02 2.34 22.69
N PHE A 83 8.85 2.49 23.31
CA PHE A 83 7.82 3.42 22.88
C PHE A 83 7.52 4.49 23.92
N ALA A 84 7.50 5.75 23.48
CA ALA A 84 7.03 6.90 24.23
C ALA A 84 5.94 7.61 23.42
N ILE A 85 4.72 7.61 23.93
CA ILE A 85 3.58 8.30 23.37
C ILE A 85 3.54 9.67 24.02
N HIS A 86 3.81 10.70 23.23
CA HIS A 86 3.57 12.10 23.56
C HIS A 86 2.60 12.61 22.50
N MET A 87 1.30 12.70 22.80
CA MET A 87 0.34 13.13 21.80
C MET A 87 -0.81 13.96 22.37
N SER A 88 -1.30 14.91 21.58
CA SER A 88 -2.50 15.67 21.93
C SER A 88 -3.78 14.91 21.54
N LEU A 89 -4.89 15.17 22.25
CA LEU A 89 -6.21 14.60 21.90
C LEU A 89 -6.64 14.97 20.46
N TYR A 90 -6.28 16.16 19.98
CA TYR A 90 -6.56 16.61 18.61
C TYR A 90 -5.82 15.77 17.57
N GLU A 91 -4.59 15.33 17.86
CA GLU A 91 -3.83 14.43 16.97
C GLU A 91 -4.49 13.07 16.80
N VAL A 92 -5.13 12.55 17.85
CA VAL A 92 -5.91 11.31 17.76
C VAL A 92 -7.00 11.45 16.69
N GLY A 93 -7.69 12.59 16.66
CA GLY A 93 -8.73 12.88 15.66
C GLY A 93 -8.18 12.89 14.23
N VAL A 94 -7.03 13.52 14.02
CA VAL A 94 -6.37 13.55 12.70
C VAL A 94 -5.87 12.17 12.30
N LEU A 95 -5.36 11.38 13.25
CA LEU A 95 -4.88 10.02 13.00
C LEU A 95 -6.03 9.07 12.60
N ILE A 96 -7.20 9.22 13.22
CA ILE A 96 -8.41 8.48 12.82
C ILE A 96 -8.80 8.86 11.38
N LEU A 97 -8.81 10.15 11.04
CA LEU A 97 -9.11 10.60 9.69
C LEU A 97 -8.10 10.04 8.67
N ALA A 98 -6.80 10.08 8.99
CA ALA A 98 -5.75 9.50 8.15
C ALA A 98 -5.93 7.98 7.98
N GLY A 99 -6.34 7.26 9.04
CA GLY A 99 -6.66 5.83 8.99
C GLY A 99 -7.83 5.49 8.08
N VAL A 100 -8.90 6.28 8.17
CA VAL A 100 -10.07 6.14 7.29
C VAL A 100 -9.69 6.38 5.83
N LEU A 101 -8.91 7.42 5.55
CA LEU A 101 -8.41 7.70 4.19
C LEU A 101 -7.49 6.58 3.68
N ALA A 102 -6.57 6.09 4.52
CA ALA A 102 -5.67 5.00 4.19
C ALA A 102 -6.40 3.69 3.82
N LEU A 103 -7.57 3.44 4.42
CA LEU A 103 -8.40 2.27 4.15
C LEU A 103 -9.27 2.44 2.88
N ILE A 104 -9.91 3.61 2.74
CA ILE A 104 -10.89 3.85 1.66
C ILE A 104 -10.21 4.15 0.32
N MET A 105 -9.09 4.88 0.32
CA MET A 105 -8.48 5.35 -0.92
C MET A 105 -7.94 4.23 -1.84
N PRO A 106 -7.31 3.15 -1.34
CA PRO A 106 -6.95 2.01 -2.18
C PRO A 106 -8.16 1.31 -2.80
N LEU A 107 -9.26 1.19 -2.04
CA LEU A 107 -10.50 0.61 -2.54
C LEU A 107 -11.12 1.51 -3.63
N ALA A 108 -11.13 2.82 -3.40
CA ALA A 108 -11.59 3.80 -4.38
C ALA A 108 -10.72 3.78 -5.66
N ALA A 109 -9.40 3.61 -5.53
CA ALA A 109 -8.48 3.47 -6.66
C ALA A 109 -8.74 2.19 -7.48
N TRP A 110 -9.16 1.10 -6.81
CA TRP A 110 -9.52 -0.15 -7.47
C TRP A 110 -10.84 -0.05 -8.24
N LEU A 111 -11.85 0.63 -7.66
CA LEU A 111 -13.17 0.82 -8.26
C LEU A 111 -13.17 1.85 -9.39
N LEU A 112 -12.43 2.96 -9.24
CA LEU A 112 -12.37 4.06 -10.20
C LEU A 112 -10.95 4.25 -10.73
N ARG A 113 -10.63 3.54 -11.82
CA ARG A 113 -9.30 3.63 -12.46
C ARG A 113 -8.94 5.02 -12.99
N SER A 114 -9.92 5.89 -13.21
CA SER A 114 -9.70 7.25 -13.72
C SER A 114 -9.27 8.26 -12.64
N THR A 115 -9.48 7.98 -11.35
CA THR A 115 -9.19 8.91 -10.24
C THR A 115 -7.93 8.57 -9.46
N ILE A 116 -7.15 7.58 -9.95
CA ILE A 116 -5.89 7.11 -9.33
C ILE A 116 -4.90 8.22 -8.99
N PRO A 117 -4.71 9.29 -9.81
CA PRO A 117 -3.80 10.36 -9.42
C PRO A 117 -4.21 11.02 -8.10
N VAL A 118 -5.51 11.22 -7.86
CA VAL A 118 -6.02 11.88 -6.66
C VAL A 118 -6.08 10.90 -5.49
N THR A 119 -6.69 9.72 -5.70
CA THR A 119 -6.82 8.72 -4.65
C THR A 119 -5.45 8.17 -4.22
N GLY A 120 -4.52 8.02 -5.15
CA GLY A 120 -3.16 7.59 -4.87
C GLY A 120 -2.35 8.62 -4.07
N VAL A 121 -2.51 9.92 -4.36
CA VAL A 121 -1.88 10.98 -3.56
C VAL A 121 -2.44 11.00 -2.14
N LEU A 122 -3.77 10.95 -2.00
CA LEU A 122 -4.41 10.91 -0.68
C LEU A 122 -3.95 9.68 0.12
N PHE A 123 -3.89 8.51 -0.51
CA PHE A 123 -3.37 7.30 0.13
C PHE A 123 -1.91 7.48 0.57
N THR A 124 -1.02 7.91 -0.33
CA THR A 124 0.42 8.01 -0.05
C THR A 124 0.74 9.03 1.03
N VAL A 125 0.01 10.16 1.06
CA VAL A 125 0.10 11.17 2.14
C VAL A 125 -0.38 10.58 3.46
N SER A 126 -1.54 9.91 3.49
CA SER A 126 -2.03 9.26 4.71
C SER A 126 -1.09 8.17 5.22
N GLN A 127 -0.50 7.36 4.34
CA GLN A 127 0.54 6.39 4.72
C GLN A 127 1.79 7.09 5.27
N GLY A 128 2.23 8.18 4.64
CA GLY A 128 3.33 9.01 5.15
C GLY A 128 3.05 9.54 6.56
N TYR A 129 1.81 9.96 6.83
CA TYR A 129 1.40 10.39 8.16
C TYR A 129 1.57 9.27 9.20
N PHE A 130 1.20 8.03 8.88
CA PHE A 130 1.44 6.87 9.76
C PHE A 130 2.91 6.59 9.99
N ILE A 131 3.76 6.73 8.97
CA ILE A 131 5.21 6.58 9.12
C ILE A 131 5.76 7.62 10.10
N GLY A 132 5.33 8.89 9.97
CA GLY A 132 5.69 9.95 10.91
C GLY A 132 5.24 9.61 12.33
N CYS A 133 4.00 9.18 12.50
CA CYS A 133 3.45 8.80 13.80
C CYS A 133 4.23 7.68 14.49
N ILE A 134 4.56 6.60 13.77
CA ILE A 134 5.36 5.50 14.34
C ILE A 134 6.77 6.01 14.70
N SER A 135 7.32 6.91 13.91
CA SER A 135 8.66 7.46 14.14
C SER A 135 8.73 8.31 15.40
N GLU A 136 7.65 9.00 15.76
CA GLU A 136 7.59 9.78 17.00
C GLU A 136 7.33 8.93 18.23
N PHE A 137 6.55 7.85 18.08
CA PHE A 137 6.36 6.91 19.17
C PHE A 137 7.64 6.18 19.58
N LEU A 138 8.67 6.17 18.74
CA LEU A 138 9.96 5.57 19.09
C LEU A 138 10.79 6.51 19.97
N VAL A 139 11.34 5.95 21.06
CA VAL A 139 12.31 6.64 21.91
C VAL A 139 13.51 7.12 21.07
N PRO A 140 14.14 8.27 21.38
CA PRO A 140 15.20 8.87 20.54
C PRO A 140 16.31 7.89 20.13
N GLU A 141 16.64 6.94 21.00
CA GLU A 141 17.66 5.90 20.78
C GLU A 141 17.30 4.91 19.66
N TYR A 142 16.01 4.74 19.35
CA TYR A 142 15.48 3.81 18.36
C TYR A 142 14.98 4.49 17.07
N LYS A 143 15.01 5.82 16.98
CA LYS A 143 14.57 6.56 15.78
C LYS A 143 15.36 6.20 14.50
N TRP A 144 16.59 5.69 14.62
CA TRP A 144 17.40 5.21 13.48
C TRP A 144 16.81 3.97 12.79
N ILE A 145 15.94 3.21 13.45
CA ILE A 145 15.30 2.01 12.89
C ILE A 145 14.48 2.36 11.64
N GLY A 146 13.80 3.51 11.64
CA GLY A 146 13.01 3.97 10.48
C GLY A 146 13.89 4.17 9.24
N ILE A 147 15.07 4.76 9.41
CA ILE A 147 16.04 4.96 8.31
C ILE A 147 16.59 3.60 7.83
N LEU A 148 16.91 2.70 8.76
CA LEU A 148 17.36 1.35 8.39
C LEU A 148 16.29 0.59 7.59
N ALA A 149 15.02 0.68 7.98
CA ALA A 149 13.91 0.06 7.26
C ALA A 149 13.78 0.59 5.82
N LEU A 150 13.97 1.90 5.65
CA LEU A 150 13.97 2.55 4.34
C LEU A 150 15.13 2.06 3.47
N VAL A 151 16.35 2.01 4.00
CA VAL A 151 17.53 1.50 3.28
C VAL A 151 17.33 0.06 2.84
N LEU A 152 16.81 -0.80 3.72
CA LEU A 152 16.50 -2.19 3.40
C LEU A 152 15.40 -2.32 2.35
N THR A 153 14.37 -1.46 2.38
CA THR A 153 13.31 -1.45 1.37
C THR A 153 13.89 -1.11 -0.01
N ILE A 154 14.72 -0.06 -0.10
CA ILE A 154 15.40 0.31 -1.34
C ILE A 154 16.30 -0.83 -1.83
N ALA A 155 17.03 -1.48 -0.92
CA ALA A 155 17.87 -2.62 -1.27
C ALA A 155 17.03 -3.79 -1.85
N ILE A 156 15.91 -4.16 -1.21
CA ILE A 156 15.03 -5.23 -1.70
C ILE A 156 14.45 -4.87 -3.06
N VAL A 157 13.92 -3.66 -3.22
CA VAL A 157 13.37 -3.18 -4.50
C VAL A 157 14.44 -3.23 -5.60
N GLY A 158 15.65 -2.74 -5.30
CA GLY A 158 16.78 -2.74 -6.24
C GLY A 158 17.23 -4.15 -6.64
N VAL A 159 17.37 -5.06 -5.67
CA VAL A 159 17.74 -6.46 -5.93
C VAL A 159 16.66 -7.16 -6.75
N MET A 160 15.38 -6.99 -6.39
CA MET A 160 14.27 -7.60 -7.13
C MET A 160 14.17 -7.04 -8.55
N LEU A 161 14.35 -5.73 -8.72
CA LEU A 161 14.39 -5.10 -10.05
C LEU A 161 15.55 -5.64 -10.88
N PHE A 162 16.73 -5.82 -10.29
CA PHE A 162 17.90 -6.38 -10.96
C PHE A 162 17.65 -7.84 -11.39
N LEU A 163 17.12 -8.68 -10.49
CA LEU A 163 16.79 -10.08 -10.77
C LEU A 163 15.74 -10.21 -11.90
N TYR A 164 14.73 -9.33 -11.88
CA TYR A 164 13.69 -9.27 -12.89
C TYR A 164 14.26 -8.80 -14.25
N ALA A 165 15.01 -7.70 -14.27
CA ALA A 165 15.61 -7.14 -15.48
C ALA A 165 16.58 -8.11 -16.17
N LYS A 166 17.32 -8.91 -15.38
CA LYS A 166 18.20 -9.98 -15.90
C LYS A 166 17.44 -11.24 -16.34
N ARG A 167 16.11 -11.28 -16.17
CA ARG A 167 15.24 -12.45 -16.44
C ARG A 167 15.72 -13.73 -15.73
N ILE A 168 16.42 -13.57 -14.59
CA ILE A 168 16.86 -14.68 -13.74
C ILE A 168 15.62 -15.35 -13.11
N VAL A 169 14.67 -14.53 -12.65
CA VAL A 169 13.38 -14.99 -12.15
C VAL A 169 12.30 -14.63 -13.17
N ARG A 170 11.60 -15.62 -13.71
CA ARG A 170 10.53 -15.42 -14.68
C ARG A 170 9.17 -15.56 -14.03
N VAL A 171 8.30 -14.57 -14.24
CA VAL A 171 6.91 -14.59 -13.79
C VAL A 171 6.11 -15.52 -14.69
N THR A 172 5.75 -16.70 -14.18
CA THR A 172 4.93 -17.67 -14.92
C THR A 172 3.44 -17.41 -14.73
N LYS A 173 2.59 -17.96 -15.61
CA LYS A 173 1.13 -17.90 -15.44
C LYS A 173 0.68 -18.42 -14.07
N ARG A 174 1.27 -19.54 -13.61
CA ARG A 174 0.97 -20.11 -12.29
C ARG A 174 1.34 -19.16 -11.15
N PHE A 175 2.50 -18.51 -11.23
CA PHE A 175 2.90 -17.49 -10.26
C PHE A 175 1.88 -16.35 -10.18
N ARG A 176 1.45 -15.82 -11.33
CA ARG A 176 0.44 -14.75 -11.39
C ARG A 176 -0.88 -15.18 -10.74
N THR A 177 -1.36 -16.39 -10.99
CA THR A 177 -2.57 -16.92 -10.36
C THR A 177 -2.42 -17.03 -8.85
N VAL A 178 -1.28 -17.54 -8.36
CA VAL A 178 -1.02 -17.63 -6.91
C VAL A 178 -1.02 -16.24 -6.28
N MET A 179 -0.32 -15.26 -6.86
CA MET A 179 -0.28 -13.89 -6.35
C MET A 179 -1.67 -13.23 -6.36
N MET A 180 -2.45 -13.43 -7.42
CA MET A 180 -3.81 -12.87 -7.55
C MET A 180 -4.77 -13.40 -6.48
N VAL A 181 -4.59 -14.65 -6.01
CA VAL A 181 -5.38 -15.22 -4.92
C VAL A 181 -4.80 -14.83 -3.55
N LEU A 182 -3.47 -14.80 -3.43
CA LEU A 182 -2.77 -14.53 -2.17
C LEU A 182 -3.07 -13.12 -1.65
N PHE A 183 -3.01 -12.10 -2.51
CA PHE A 183 -3.22 -10.71 -2.10
C PHE A 183 -4.59 -10.45 -1.45
N PRO A 184 -5.73 -10.76 -2.09
CA PRO A 184 -7.04 -10.59 -1.47
C PRO A 184 -7.24 -11.53 -0.27
N SER A 185 -6.62 -12.72 -0.26
CA SER A 185 -6.71 -13.63 0.89
C SER A 185 -6.10 -13.03 2.16
N ILE A 186 -4.98 -12.32 2.05
CA ILE A 186 -4.35 -11.63 3.19
C ILE A 186 -5.26 -10.51 3.71
N ILE A 187 -5.83 -9.72 2.80
CA ILE A 187 -6.72 -8.59 3.15
C ILE A 187 -8.02 -9.10 3.78
N ILE A 188 -8.69 -10.05 3.13
CA ILE A 188 -9.95 -10.63 3.60
C ILE A 188 -9.73 -11.38 4.92
N GLY A 189 -8.63 -12.12 5.05
CA GLY A 189 -8.30 -12.82 6.29
C GLY A 189 -8.10 -11.85 7.46
N GLY A 190 -7.32 -10.77 7.25
CA GLY A 190 -7.13 -9.74 8.26
C GLY A 190 -8.43 -9.02 8.63
N PHE A 191 -9.24 -8.67 7.63
CA PHE A 191 -10.52 -8.00 7.86
C PHE A 191 -11.53 -8.93 8.56
N ALA A 192 -11.57 -10.21 8.22
CA ALA A 192 -12.42 -11.19 8.88
C ALA A 192 -12.05 -11.34 10.36
N LEU A 193 -10.75 -11.43 10.69
CA LEU A 193 -10.29 -11.47 12.09
C LEU A 193 -10.67 -10.20 12.84
N PHE A 194 -10.57 -9.03 12.20
CA PHE A 194 -11.00 -7.77 12.78
C PHE A 194 -12.50 -7.77 13.13
N ILE A 195 -13.37 -8.18 12.19
CA ILE A 195 -14.82 -8.25 12.42
C ILE A 195 -15.18 -9.29 13.49
N LEU A 196 -14.54 -10.47 13.47
CA LEU A 196 -14.77 -11.51 14.47
C LEU A 196 -14.36 -11.06 15.88
N GLY A 197 -13.30 -10.24 15.98
CA GLY A 197 -12.86 -9.65 17.25
C GLY A 197 -13.87 -8.68 17.87
N LEU A 198 -14.77 -8.10 17.07
CA LEU A 198 -15.84 -7.20 17.56
C LEU A 198 -17.02 -7.97 18.14
N ILE A 199 -17.14 -9.28 17.88
CA ILE A 199 -18.27 -10.10 18.34
C ILE A 199 -17.95 -10.64 19.75
N PRO A 200 -18.70 -10.27 20.81
CA PRO A 200 -18.39 -10.65 22.18
C PRO A 200 -18.28 -12.16 22.41
N GLY A 201 -19.06 -12.97 21.68
CA GLY A 201 -19.07 -14.44 21.81
C GLY A 201 -17.86 -15.14 21.20
N VAL A 202 -17.13 -14.49 20.28
CA VAL A 202 -15.95 -15.06 19.58
C VAL A 202 -14.66 -14.31 19.96
N ARG A 203 -14.79 -13.16 20.61
CA ARG A 203 -13.66 -12.30 21.01
C ARG A 203 -12.56 -13.04 21.75
N ASN A 204 -12.90 -13.87 22.73
CA ASN A 204 -11.90 -14.64 23.50
C ASN A 204 -11.08 -15.61 22.62
N ALA A 205 -11.71 -16.19 21.58
CA ALA A 205 -11.02 -17.07 20.64
C ALA A 205 -10.10 -16.28 19.69
N VAL A 206 -10.52 -15.09 19.27
CA VAL A 206 -9.70 -14.18 18.45
C VAL A 206 -8.53 -13.62 19.25
N GLU A 207 -8.75 -13.25 20.52
CA GLU A 207 -7.70 -12.81 21.45
C GLU A 207 -6.68 -13.94 21.71
N GLY A 208 -7.14 -15.19 21.86
CA GLY A 208 -6.27 -16.36 21.96
C GLY A 208 -5.44 -16.64 20.70
N LEU A 209 -6.01 -16.39 19.51
CA LEU A 209 -5.25 -16.49 18.26
C LEU A 209 -4.21 -15.36 18.14
N ASN A 210 -4.61 -14.14 18.52
CA ASN A 210 -3.73 -12.97 18.53
C ASN A 210 -2.59 -13.15 19.53
N SER A 211 -2.81 -13.77 20.69
CA SER A 211 -1.75 -14.01 21.68
C SER A 211 -0.69 -15.00 21.16
N ILE A 212 -1.09 -16.00 20.37
CA ILE A 212 -0.15 -16.90 19.67
C ILE A 212 0.67 -16.11 18.63
N MET A 213 0.03 -15.22 17.88
CA MET A 213 0.72 -14.35 16.91
C MET A 213 1.64 -13.32 17.58
N GLN A 214 1.31 -12.90 18.80
CA GLN A 214 2.13 -12.01 19.63
C GLN A 214 3.33 -12.72 20.27
N ASN A 215 3.44 -14.05 20.16
CA ASN A 215 4.65 -14.75 20.57
C ASN A 215 5.85 -14.22 19.75
N PRO A 216 6.94 -13.76 20.40
CA PRO A 216 8.06 -13.12 19.71
C PRO A 216 8.63 -13.94 18.55
N VAL A 217 8.71 -15.27 18.71
CA VAL A 217 9.24 -16.16 17.67
C VAL A 217 8.30 -16.25 16.48
N VAL A 218 6.99 -16.43 16.74
CA VAL A 218 5.97 -16.53 15.69
C VAL A 218 5.84 -15.22 14.93
N SER A 219 5.89 -14.09 15.65
CA SER A 219 5.80 -12.75 15.06
C SER A 219 6.96 -12.48 14.09
N ILE A 220 8.20 -12.78 14.49
CA ILE A 220 9.39 -12.60 13.65
C ILE A 220 9.30 -13.46 12.38
N ILE A 221 8.98 -14.76 12.53
CA ILE A 221 8.85 -15.68 11.39
C ILE A 221 7.76 -15.18 10.43
N SER A 222 6.61 -14.77 10.97
CA SER A 222 5.52 -14.25 10.15
C SER A 222 5.93 -13.00 9.38
N SER A 223 6.66 -12.07 10.01
CA SER A 223 7.15 -10.84 9.39
C SER A 223 8.11 -11.14 8.23
N ILE A 224 9.04 -12.09 8.41
CA ILE A 224 9.94 -12.55 7.34
C ILE A 224 9.14 -13.13 6.17
N VAL A 225 8.15 -13.98 6.44
CA VAL A 225 7.28 -14.56 5.40
C VAL A 225 6.55 -13.46 4.63
N PHE A 226 5.99 -12.45 5.32
CA PHE A 226 5.32 -11.34 4.65
C PHE A 226 6.28 -10.45 3.83
N ILE A 227 7.53 -10.27 4.27
CA ILE A 227 8.55 -9.56 3.47
C ILE A 227 8.86 -10.34 2.18
N ILE A 228 9.01 -11.66 2.27
CA ILE A 228 9.22 -12.52 1.09
C ILE A 228 8.02 -12.41 0.15
N ILE A 229 6.80 -12.53 0.66
CA ILE A 229 5.57 -12.39 -0.13
C ILE A 229 5.51 -11.02 -0.81
N ALA A 230 5.83 -9.95 -0.09
CA ALA A 230 5.84 -8.60 -0.65
C ALA A 230 6.92 -8.42 -1.74
N ALA A 231 8.09 -9.05 -1.56
CA ALA A 231 9.12 -9.08 -2.58
C ALA A 231 8.71 -9.89 -3.82
N LEU A 232 7.87 -10.93 -3.66
CA LEU A 232 7.24 -11.62 -4.79
C LEU A 232 6.18 -10.75 -5.49
N PHE A 233 5.43 -9.92 -4.74
CA PHE A 233 4.53 -8.95 -5.36
C PHE A 233 5.27 -7.93 -6.21
N LEU A 234 6.46 -7.48 -5.82
CA LEU A 234 7.32 -6.65 -6.68
C LEU A 234 7.58 -7.27 -8.05
N LEU A 235 7.85 -8.58 -8.10
CA LEU A 235 8.04 -9.28 -9.39
C LEU A 235 6.75 -9.28 -10.22
N ALA A 236 5.60 -9.47 -9.58
CA ALA A 236 4.30 -9.39 -10.26
C ALA A 236 4.04 -7.97 -10.80
N ASP A 237 4.39 -6.94 -10.02
CA ASP A 237 4.26 -5.53 -10.41
C ASP A 237 5.17 -5.20 -11.59
N PHE A 238 6.43 -5.61 -11.57
CA PHE A 238 7.36 -5.41 -12.70
C PHE A 238 6.87 -6.09 -13.98
N ASN A 239 6.34 -7.31 -13.86
CA ASN A 239 5.75 -7.99 -15.00
C ASN A 239 4.48 -7.30 -15.51
N ALA A 240 3.64 -6.78 -14.63
CA ALA A 240 2.47 -6.01 -15.03
C ALA A 240 2.87 -4.70 -15.73
N ILE A 241 3.97 -4.08 -15.31
CA ILE A 241 4.56 -2.88 -15.95
C ILE A 241 5.10 -3.22 -17.34
N GLU A 242 5.91 -4.28 -17.49
CA GLU A 242 6.44 -4.74 -18.79
C GLU A 242 5.28 -5.03 -19.76
N GLU A 243 4.28 -5.79 -19.32
CA GLU A 243 3.09 -6.10 -20.13
C GLU A 243 2.27 -4.85 -20.48
N CYS A 244 2.19 -3.85 -19.61
CA CYS A 244 1.49 -2.59 -19.88
C CYS A 244 2.18 -1.78 -20.99
N VAL A 245 3.51 -1.72 -20.95
CA VAL A 245 4.31 -0.96 -21.93
C VAL A 245 4.41 -1.71 -23.26
N GLU A 246 4.69 -3.02 -23.23
CA GLU A 246 4.83 -3.84 -24.44
C GLU A 246 3.52 -3.95 -25.24
N ASN A 247 2.37 -3.99 -24.56
CA ASN A 247 1.06 -3.99 -25.23
C ASN A 247 0.60 -2.59 -25.68
N GLY A 248 1.42 -1.54 -25.48
CA GLY A 248 1.09 -0.18 -25.92
C GLY A 248 -0.17 0.39 -25.24
N MET A 249 -0.38 0.05 -23.96
CA MET A 249 -1.59 0.45 -23.24
C MET A 249 -1.73 1.98 -23.13
N PRO A 250 -2.95 2.52 -22.96
CA PRO A 250 -3.17 3.96 -22.80
C PRO A 250 -2.37 4.58 -21.65
N LYS A 251 -1.80 5.78 -21.85
CA LYS A 251 -0.97 6.49 -20.84
C LYS A 251 -1.65 6.67 -19.47
N LYS A 252 -2.99 6.73 -19.42
CA LYS A 252 -3.74 6.79 -18.14
C LYS A 252 -3.43 5.60 -17.22
N LEU A 253 -3.11 4.43 -17.77
CA LEU A 253 -2.80 3.23 -17.00
C LEU A 253 -1.40 3.26 -16.38
N GLU A 254 -0.53 4.19 -16.78
CA GLU A 254 0.75 4.40 -16.08
C GLU A 254 0.51 4.76 -14.61
N TRP A 255 -0.54 5.53 -14.31
CA TRP A 255 -0.90 5.86 -12.93
C TRP A 255 -1.29 4.64 -12.11
N MET A 256 -2.00 3.70 -12.72
CA MET A 256 -2.41 2.46 -12.07
C MET A 256 -1.22 1.56 -11.78
N ALA A 257 -0.35 1.37 -12.76
CA ALA A 257 0.86 0.57 -12.61
C ALA A 257 1.83 1.20 -11.59
N ALA A 258 2.00 2.52 -11.64
CA ALA A 258 2.84 3.26 -10.71
C ALA A 258 2.31 3.21 -9.28
N PHE A 259 0.99 3.32 -9.10
CA PHE A 259 0.34 3.22 -7.79
C PHE A 259 0.47 1.83 -7.17
N GLY A 260 0.25 0.76 -7.95
CA GLY A 260 0.44 -0.61 -7.48
C GLY A 260 1.87 -0.86 -6.99
N LEU A 261 2.86 -0.44 -7.78
CA LEU A 261 4.26 -0.52 -7.40
C LEU A 261 4.56 0.30 -6.13
N ALA A 262 4.06 1.53 -6.03
CA ALA A 262 4.25 2.38 -4.85
C ALA A 262 3.59 1.76 -3.59
N TYR A 263 2.40 1.18 -3.73
CA TYR A 263 1.69 0.47 -2.67
C TYR A 263 2.54 -0.69 -2.12
N THR A 264 3.09 -1.52 -3.01
CA THR A 264 3.98 -2.63 -2.62
C THR A 264 5.25 -2.13 -1.93
N ILE A 265 5.87 -1.05 -2.41
CA ILE A 265 7.06 -0.46 -1.79
C ILE A 265 6.75 0.02 -0.36
N ILE A 266 5.65 0.76 -0.17
CA ILE A 266 5.22 1.23 1.15
C ILE A 266 4.91 0.06 2.08
N TYR A 267 4.25 -0.98 1.55
CA TYR A 267 3.95 -2.19 2.32
C TYR A 267 5.23 -2.91 2.80
N ILE A 268 6.24 -3.04 1.93
CA ILE A 268 7.54 -3.61 2.30
C ILE A 268 8.17 -2.79 3.43
N TYR A 269 8.14 -1.46 3.34
CA TYR A 269 8.65 -0.58 4.40
C TYR A 269 8.03 -0.91 5.76
N PHE A 270 6.70 -0.95 5.85
CA PHE A 270 6.03 -1.28 7.11
C PHE A 270 6.34 -2.69 7.62
N LYS A 271 6.52 -3.66 6.72
CA LYS A 271 6.88 -5.04 7.12
C LYS A 271 8.30 -5.15 7.64
N ILE A 272 9.25 -4.44 7.02
CA ILE A 272 10.63 -4.37 7.52
C ILE A 272 10.68 -3.60 8.83
N LEU A 273 9.99 -2.46 8.92
CA LEU A 273 9.91 -1.69 10.16
C LEU A 273 9.38 -2.56 11.31
N ASN A 274 8.27 -3.27 11.08
CA ASN A 274 7.71 -4.18 12.07
C ASN A 274 8.69 -5.31 12.47
N LEU A 275 9.40 -5.89 11.50
CA LEU A 275 10.43 -6.89 11.80
C LEU A 275 11.54 -6.32 12.70
N LEU A 276 12.06 -5.14 12.38
CA LEU A 276 13.14 -4.52 13.16
C LEU A 276 12.67 -4.19 14.59
N LEU A 277 11.45 -3.66 14.75
CA LEU A 277 10.87 -3.39 16.07
C LEU A 277 10.73 -4.66 16.92
N GLN A 278 10.34 -5.78 16.30
CA GLN A 278 10.26 -7.07 17.00
C GLN A 278 11.63 -7.62 17.40
N LEU A 279 12.67 -7.39 16.58
CA LEU A 279 14.03 -7.83 16.88
C LEU A 279 14.62 -7.06 18.06
N VAL A 280 14.38 -5.74 18.11
CA VAL A 280 14.80 -4.89 19.23
C VAL A 280 14.10 -5.29 20.52
N ASN A 281 12.77 -5.43 20.50
CA ASN A 281 12.00 -5.85 21.67
C ASN A 281 12.39 -7.25 22.22
N LYS A 282 12.98 -8.10 21.38
CA LYS A 282 13.52 -9.39 21.84
C LYS A 282 14.92 -9.25 22.46
N SER A 283 15.71 -8.27 22.03
CA SER A 283 17.09 -8.07 22.53
C SER A 283 17.13 -7.58 23.98
N ASP A 284 16.09 -6.88 24.43
CA ASP A 284 15.98 -6.35 25.80
C ASP A 284 15.39 -7.35 26.82
N LYS A 285 15.09 -8.59 26.41
CA LYS A 285 14.62 -9.69 27.29
C LYS A 285 15.61 -10.84 27.37
#